data_AF-A0A562MBB6-F1
#
_entry.id   AF-A0A562MBB6-F1
#
_cell.length_a   1.000
_cell.length_b   1.000
_cell.length_c   1.000
_cell.angle_alpha   90.00
_cell.angle_beta   90.00
_cell.angle_gamma   90.00
#
_symmetry.space_group_name_H-M   'P 1'
#
loop_
_entity.id
_entity.type
_entity.pdbx_description
1 polymer ?
#
loop_
_entity_poly.entity_id
_entity_poly.type
_entity_poly.pdbx_seq_one_letter_code
_entity_poly.pdbx_strand_id
1 'polypeptide(L)' 'MPRRKQARRTSVRDIQAILRLTHEQGLSVREVSERLKISKTTVSTYLLRAREAGL' A
#
# COMPACT_ATOMS: atom_id res chain seq x y z
N MET A 1 17.69 -19.52 8.20
CA MET A 1 16.82 -18.74 7.30
C MET A 1 15.96 -17.80 8.14
N PRO A 2 16.03 -16.47 7.97
CA PRO A 2 15.26 -15.56 8.83
C PRO A 2 13.76 -15.75 8.55
N ARG A 3 13.00 -16.02 9.62
CA ARG A 3 11.54 -16.15 9.58
C ARG A 3 10.96 -14.90 8.91
N ARG A 4 10.38 -15.06 7.71
CA ARG A 4 9.65 -13.99 7.02
C ARG A 4 8.50 -13.57 7.95
N LYS A 5 8.66 -12.43 8.61
CA LYS A 5 7.67 -11.79 9.48
C LYS A 5 6.36 -11.82 8.71
N GLN A 6 5.37 -12.55 9.22
CA GLN A 6 4.10 -12.80 8.54
C GLN A 6 3.54 -11.44 8.14
N ALA A 7 3.50 -11.15 6.84
CA ALA A 7 2.94 -9.89 6.36
C ALA A 7 1.50 -9.87 6.89
N ARG A 8 1.15 -8.84 7.69
CA ARG A 8 -0.25 -8.57 8.00
C ARG A 8 -1.02 -8.77 6.71
N ARG A 9 -2.04 -9.62 6.70
CA ARG A 9 -2.93 -9.77 5.56
C ARG A 9 -3.62 -8.42 5.37
N THR A 10 -2.96 -7.52 4.64
CA THR A 10 -3.52 -6.26 4.18
C THR A 10 -4.75 -6.65 3.39
N SER A 11 -5.88 -6.20 3.89
CA SER A 11 -7.20 -6.49 3.37
C SER A 11 -7.40 -5.73 2.06
N VAL A 12 -8.38 -6.16 1.25
CA VAL A 12 -8.77 -5.43 0.03
C VAL A 12 -9.12 -3.96 0.35
N ARG A 13 -9.62 -3.69 1.55
CA ARG A 13 -9.87 -2.33 2.06
C ARG A 13 -8.61 -1.48 2.16
N ASP A 14 -7.48 -2.06 2.54
CA ASP A 14 -6.20 -1.34 2.64
C ASP A 14 -5.68 -0.93 1.26
N ILE A 15 -5.87 -1.80 0.25
CA ILE A 15 -5.50 -1.49 -1.14
C ILE A 15 -6.35 -0.36 -1.69
N GLN A 16 -7.67 -0.43 -1.49
CA GLN A 16 -8.59 0.64 -1.88
C GLN A 16 -8.25 1.95 -1.16
N ALA A 17 -7.90 1.91 0.13
CA ALA A 17 -7.49 3.09 0.87
C ALA A 17 -6.19 3.69 0.31
N ILE A 18 -5.18 2.87 -0.01
CA ILE A 18 -3.94 3.32 -0.65
C ILE A 18 -4.25 4.00 -1.98
N LEU A 19 -5.03 3.36 -2.86
CA LEU A 19 -5.36 3.91 -4.16
C LEU A 19 -6.17 5.19 -4.05
N ARG A 20 -7.16 5.23 -3.16
CA ARG A 20 -7.97 6.42 -2.89
C ARG A 20 -7.11 7.58 -2.41
N LEU A 21 -6.22 7.36 -1.44
CA LEU A 21 -5.33 8.39 -0.93
C LEU A 21 -4.33 8.88 -1.99
N THR A 22 -3.88 8.00 -2.88
CA THR A 22 -2.88 8.35 -3.90
C THR A 22 -3.51 9.06 -5.10
N HIS A 23 -4.66 8.58 -5.59
CA HIS A 23 -5.33 9.12 -6.79
C HIS A 23 -6.31 10.25 -6.49
N GLU A 24 -7.10 10.18 -5.41
CA GLU A 24 -8.05 11.25 -5.08
C GLU A 24 -7.40 12.41 -4.35
N GLN A 25 -6.41 12.14 -3.50
CA GLN A 25 -5.77 13.17 -2.66
C GLN A 25 -4.35 13.56 -3.12
N GLY A 26 -3.80 12.87 -4.13
CA GLY A 26 -2.45 13.15 -4.64
C GLY A 26 -1.34 12.91 -3.61
N LEU A 27 -1.60 12.13 -2.55
CA LEU A 27 -0.66 11.94 -1.46
C LEU A 27 0.53 11.10 -1.91
N SER A 28 1.71 11.45 -1.40
CA SER A 28 2.93 10.69 -1.64
C SER A 28 2.91 9.34 -0.90
N VAL A 29 3.70 8.38 -1.39
CA VAL A 29 3.90 7.07 -0.74
C VAL A 29 4.27 7.20 0.75
N ARG A 30 5.00 8.26 1.10
CA ARG A 30 5.40 8.55 2.48
C ARG A 30 4.20 8.94 3.35
N GLU A 31 3.35 9.83 2.87
CA GLU A 31 2.15 10.26 3.60
C GLU A 31 1.13 9.13 3.75
N VAL A 32 0.96 8.33 2.70
CA VAL A 32 0.11 7.12 2.73
C VAL A 32 0.63 6.12 3.77
N SER A 33 1.95 5.91 3.81
CA SER A 33 2.61 5.05 4.80
C SER A 33 2.38 5.52 6.24
N GLU A 34 2.54 6.82 6.50
CA GLU A 34 2.33 7.41 7.82
C GLU A 34 0.86 7.32 8.26
N ARG A 35 -0.08 7.61 7.35
CA ARG A 35 -1.53 7.62 7.63
C ARG A 35 -2.10 6.22 7.87
N LEU A 36 -1.67 5.24 7.08
CA LEU A 36 -2.13 3.86 7.20
C LEU A 36 -1.29 3.04 8.19
N LYS A 37 -0.18 3.59 8.72
CA LYS A 37 0.80 2.88 9.56
C LYS A 37 1.31 1.59 8.90
N ILE A 38 1.50 1.65 7.59
CA ILE A 38 2.01 0.55 6.74
C ILE A 38 3.41 0.94 6.28
N SER A 39 4.31 -0.05 6.10
CA SER A 39 5.66 0.24 5.61
C SER A 39 5.65 0.76 4.16
N LYS A 40 6.57 1.69 3.85
CA LYS A 40 6.68 2.29 2.51
C LYS A 40 6.84 1.25 1.39
N THR A 41 7.59 0.18 1.63
CA THR A 41 7.80 -0.90 0.66
C THR A 41 6.53 -1.67 0.36
N THR A 42 5.68 -1.89 1.37
CA THR A 42 4.35 -2.49 1.18
C THR A 42 3.47 -1.58 0.34
N VAL A 43 3.45 -0.27 0.60
CA VAL A 43 2.68 0.71 -0.21
C VAL A 43 3.15 0.69 -1.67
N SER A 44 4.46 0.77 -1.92
CA SER A 44 5.02 0.68 -3.27
C SER A 44 4.66 -0.63 -3.98
N THR A 45 4.70 -1.76 -3.27
CA THR A 45 4.33 -3.06 -3.84
C THR A 45 2.86 -3.09 -4.26
N TYR A 46 1.97 -2.50 -3.46
CA TYR A 46 0.54 -2.47 -3.80
C TYR A 46 0.21 -1.50 -4.92
N LEU A 47 0.88 -0.34 -4.98
CA LEU A 47 0.73 0.59 -6.11
C LEU A 47 1.22 -0.03 -7.42
N LEU A 48 2.35 -0.75 -7.38
CA LEU A 48 2.85 -1.48 -8.55
C LEU A 48 1.83 -2.52 -9.02
N ARG A 49 1.28 -3.33 -8.11
CA ARG A 49 0.27 -4.33 -8.43
C ARG A 49 -1.03 -3.73 -8.95
N ALA A 50 -1.45 -2.58 -8.43
CA ALA A 50 -2.63 -1.89 -8.93
C ALA A 50 -2.42 -1.41 -10.37
N ARG A 51 -1.23 -0.88 -10.67
CA ARG A 51 -0.83 -0.50 -12.03
C ARG A 51 -0.79 -1.70 -12.97
N GLU A 52 -0.25 -2.84 -12.52
CA GLU A 52 -0.27 -4.10 -13.30
C GLU A 52 -1.69 -4.61 -13.53
N ALA A 53 -2.60 -4.40 -12.58
CA ALA A 53 -4.01 -4.75 -12.71
C ALA A 53 -4.83 -3.77 -13.57
N GLY A 54 -4.23 -2.67 -14.03
CA GLY A 54 -4.94 -1.64 -14.82
C GLY A 54 -6.00 -0.88 -14.02
N LEU A 55 -5.88 -0.85 -12.70
CA LEU A 55 -6.72 -0.08 -11.78
C LEU A 55 -6.26 1.37 -11.66
#